data_AF-A0A9D4TZD9-F1
#
_entry.id   AF-A0A9D4TZD9-F1
#
_cell.length_a   1.000
_cell.length_b   1.000
_cell.length_c   1.000
_cell.angle_alpha   90.00
_cell.angle_beta   90.00
_cell.angle_gamma   90.00
#
_symmetry.space_group_name_H-M   'P 1'
#
loop_
_entity.id
_entity.type
_entity.pdbx_description
1 polymer ?
#
loop_
_entity_poly.entity_id
_entity_poly.type
_entity_poly.pdbx_seq_one_letter_code
_entity_poly.pdbx_strand_id
1 'polypeptide(L)'
;MRCLAALSLSVLLLAGARLASATCTSSTYFIFPTARVNSDAGPVSYFIYRDPRGASGLAYCRLKGFAALGSARSSPLSSLGFGAAINLATEEQCNQPACQAYLGIECVPRGATACQPDAMGNVGVGNIGADNFGRGCVGNNNIGFNNYGNDNVGVGNHGSRNLGFALIGDDLRSTPLRTTEGTLVLEGSTARFEPVPPQPLCQMSGMPPTPECQVCPKCPPPKPSPPPQCVPPKPNPPSPKPRPPSPPLTCPPCLCNYPPLPPRPNPPRPPRPPPVPFPPPSPPQTLICDSICLVPNQDQTDCEPRMCSDPCQDCMEEDVFTWYCMDMDPSVLMTFDTQSECNEMIDLGECEDACFKCKFTARWGCRVATAVYYR
;
A
#
# COMPACT_ATOMS: atom_id res chain seq x y z
N MET A 1 29.35 -9.78 -50.47
CA MET A 1 29.52 -8.77 -49.40
C MET A 1 28.25 -8.00 -49.00
N ARG A 2 27.02 -8.45 -49.36
CA ARG A 2 25.76 -7.83 -48.87
C ARG A 2 24.97 -8.70 -47.86
N CYS A 3 25.31 -9.98 -47.70
CA CYS A 3 24.67 -10.85 -46.70
C CYS A 3 25.25 -10.74 -45.27
N LEU A 4 26.48 -10.23 -45.11
CA LEU A 4 27.12 -10.11 -43.79
C LEU A 4 26.64 -8.90 -42.97
N ALA A 5 26.10 -7.87 -43.62
CA ALA A 5 25.57 -6.69 -42.91
C ALA A 5 24.21 -6.96 -42.24
N ALA A 6 23.36 -7.80 -42.85
CA ALA A 6 22.03 -8.11 -42.32
C ALA A 6 22.08 -8.96 -41.04
N LEU A 7 23.03 -9.89 -40.92
CA LEU A 7 23.22 -10.70 -39.71
C LEU A 7 23.73 -9.89 -38.51
N SER A 8 24.52 -8.83 -38.74
CA SER A 8 25.04 -7.99 -37.65
C SER A 8 23.96 -7.13 -36.98
N LEU A 9 22.91 -6.74 -37.73
CA LEU A 9 21.81 -5.92 -37.20
C LEU A 9 20.81 -6.77 -36.40
N SER A 10 20.59 -8.03 -36.79
CA SER A 10 19.72 -8.96 -36.05
C SER A 10 20.32 -9.38 -34.69
N VAL A 11 21.66 -9.53 -34.61
CA VAL A 11 22.33 -9.87 -33.36
C VAL A 11 22.36 -8.68 -32.38
N LEU A 12 22.42 -7.44 -32.86
CA LEU A 12 22.28 -6.26 -32.00
C LEU A 12 20.84 -6.05 -31.49
N LEU A 13 19.82 -6.44 -32.26
CA LEU A 13 18.42 -6.40 -31.81
C LEU A 13 18.10 -7.49 -30.77
N LEU A 14 18.78 -8.63 -30.80
CA LEU A 14 18.68 -9.68 -29.77
C LEU A 14 19.53 -9.39 -28.52
N ALA A 15 20.58 -8.57 -28.63
CA ALA A 15 21.38 -8.14 -27.48
C ALA A 15 20.79 -6.92 -26.74
N GLY A 16 19.90 -6.14 -27.38
CA GLY A 16 19.27 -4.96 -26.81
C GLY A 16 17.97 -5.19 -26.03
N ALA A 17 17.42 -6.41 -26.04
CA ALA A 17 16.18 -6.76 -25.34
C ALA A 17 16.41 -7.46 -23.99
N ARG A 18 17.58 -7.30 -23.37
CA ARG A 18 17.66 -7.33 -21.90
C ARG A 18 17.21 -5.98 -21.36
N LEU A 19 15.98 -5.58 -21.70
CA LEU A 19 15.23 -4.67 -20.84
C LEU A 19 15.19 -5.39 -19.50
N ALA A 20 15.89 -4.81 -18.54
CA ALA A 20 15.85 -5.23 -17.16
C ALA A 20 14.37 -5.28 -16.75
N SER A 21 13.76 -6.45 -16.85
CA SER A 21 12.73 -6.87 -15.93
C SER A 21 13.47 -6.89 -14.59
N ALA A 22 13.54 -5.71 -13.96
CA ALA A 22 13.95 -5.59 -12.58
C ALA A 22 12.95 -6.46 -11.83
N THR A 23 13.38 -7.68 -11.53
CA THR A 23 12.50 -8.69 -11.00
C THR A 23 11.95 -8.14 -9.70
N CYS A 24 10.62 -8.10 -9.61
CA CYS A 24 9.83 -7.66 -8.45
C CYS A 24 10.00 -8.55 -7.20
N THR A 25 11.17 -9.15 -7.05
CA THR A 25 11.48 -10.19 -6.08
C THR A 25 11.83 -9.63 -4.72
N SER A 26 12.23 -8.36 -4.62
CA SER A 26 12.54 -7.71 -3.34
C SER A 26 11.32 -7.11 -2.65
N SER A 27 10.26 -6.77 -3.40
CA SER A 27 9.06 -6.17 -2.81
C SER A 27 8.13 -7.23 -2.24
N THR A 28 7.42 -6.87 -1.17
CA THR A 28 6.35 -7.70 -0.60
C THR A 28 5.01 -7.08 -0.93
N TYR A 29 4.04 -7.92 -1.27
CA TYR A 29 2.68 -7.49 -1.57
C TYR A 29 1.78 -7.89 -0.41
N PHE A 30 0.86 -7.01 -0.04
CA PHE A 30 -0.15 -7.28 0.97
C PHE A 30 -1.52 -7.08 0.35
N ILE A 31 -2.37 -8.10 0.47
CA ILE A 31 -3.74 -8.11 -0.07
C ILE A 31 -4.72 -7.98 1.10
N PHE A 32 -5.71 -7.09 0.95
CA PHE A 32 -6.56 -6.62 2.05
C PHE A 32 -5.74 -6.19 3.28
N PRO A 33 -4.84 -5.20 3.14
CA PRO A 33 -4.14 -4.67 4.29
C PRO A 33 -5.18 -4.14 5.30
N THR A 34 -5.08 -4.63 6.52
CA THR A 34 -5.98 -4.25 7.61
C THR A 34 -5.20 -3.92 8.87
N ALA A 35 -5.83 -3.16 9.75
CA ALA A 35 -5.35 -2.91 11.10
C ALA A 35 -6.40 -3.42 12.09
N ARG A 36 -5.94 -4.18 13.08
CA ARG A 36 -6.70 -4.63 14.24
C ARG A 36 -6.35 -3.73 15.41
N VAL A 37 -7.36 -3.05 15.94
CA VAL A 37 -7.24 -2.15 17.08
C VAL A 37 -7.94 -2.81 18.25
N ASN A 38 -7.21 -3.00 19.35
CA ASN A 38 -7.80 -3.50 20.59
C ASN A 38 -8.51 -2.34 21.29
N SER A 39 -9.83 -2.39 21.36
CA SER A 39 -10.66 -1.43 22.11
C SER A 39 -11.24 -2.07 23.36
N ASP A 40 -11.78 -1.26 24.27
CA ASP A 40 -12.49 -1.76 25.47
C ASP A 40 -13.70 -2.64 25.11
N ALA A 41 -14.29 -2.42 23.92
CA ALA A 41 -15.39 -3.24 23.39
C ALA A 41 -14.90 -4.52 22.67
N GLY A 42 -13.60 -4.79 22.71
CA GLY A 42 -12.94 -5.88 22.00
C GLY A 42 -12.20 -5.42 20.73
N PRO A 43 -11.55 -6.36 20.04
CA PRO A 43 -10.75 -6.05 18.87
C PRO A 43 -11.63 -5.72 17.66
N VAL A 44 -11.47 -4.51 17.13
CA VAL A 44 -12.10 -4.06 15.88
C VAL A 44 -11.07 -4.14 14.77
N SER A 45 -11.50 -4.34 13.52
CA SER A 45 -10.55 -4.21 12.41
C SER A 45 -11.06 -3.34 11.29
N TYR A 46 -10.10 -2.63 10.73
CA TYR A 46 -10.27 -1.58 9.77
C TYR A 46 -9.46 -1.93 8.54
N PHE A 47 -9.97 -1.61 7.36
CA PHE A 47 -9.14 -1.52 6.18
C PHE A 47 -8.14 -0.37 6.33
N ILE A 48 -7.00 -0.44 5.64
CA ILE A 48 -6.13 0.72 5.56
C ILE A 48 -6.71 1.72 4.57
N TYR A 49 -6.93 2.95 5.04
CA TYR A 49 -7.44 4.05 4.24
C TYR A 49 -6.41 4.45 3.17
N ARG A 50 -6.86 4.66 1.93
CA ARG A 50 -6.06 5.27 0.87
C ARG A 50 -6.30 6.77 0.86
N ASP A 51 -5.42 7.49 1.56
CA ASP A 51 -5.37 8.94 1.47
C ASP A 51 -4.73 9.38 0.13
N PRO A 52 -5.04 10.58 -0.38
CA PRO A 52 -4.51 11.08 -1.64
C PRO A 52 -2.98 11.19 -1.68
N ARG A 53 -2.32 11.31 -0.52
CA ARG A 53 -0.86 11.42 -0.41
C ARG A 53 -0.18 10.07 -0.19
N GLY A 54 -0.93 8.98 -0.01
CA GLY A 54 -0.41 7.65 0.30
C GLY A 54 0.29 7.55 1.66
N ALA A 55 0.07 8.49 2.57
CA ALA A 55 0.69 8.51 3.89
C ALA A 55 0.30 7.30 4.74
N SER A 56 -0.97 6.90 4.69
CA SER A 56 -1.50 5.74 5.41
C SER A 56 -0.89 4.43 4.89
N GLY A 57 -0.76 4.27 3.57
CA GLY A 57 -0.09 3.11 2.97
C GLY A 57 1.41 3.07 3.28
N LEU A 58 2.08 4.22 3.31
CA LEU A 58 3.48 4.31 3.74
C LEU A 58 3.65 3.97 5.23
N ALA A 59 2.74 4.43 6.09
CA ALA A 59 2.73 4.09 7.50
C ALA A 59 2.53 2.57 7.70
N TYR A 60 1.59 1.97 6.96
CA TYR A 60 1.41 0.52 6.93
C TYR A 60 2.71 -0.22 6.59
N CYS A 61 3.37 0.16 5.49
CA CYS A 61 4.62 -0.47 5.07
C CYS A 61 5.73 -0.32 6.10
N ARG A 62 5.86 0.86 6.73
CA ARG A 62 6.87 1.09 7.79
C ARG A 62 6.62 0.24 9.03
N LEU A 63 5.35 0.10 9.44
CA LEU A 63 4.97 -0.77 10.56
C LEU A 63 5.23 -2.25 10.26
N LYS A 64 5.19 -2.65 8.98
CA LYS A 64 5.62 -3.97 8.51
C LYS A 64 7.14 -4.09 8.27
N GLY A 65 7.94 -3.06 8.58
CA GLY A 65 9.40 -3.08 8.47
C GLY A 65 9.98 -2.64 7.11
N PHE A 66 9.16 -2.10 6.21
CA PHE A 66 9.59 -1.66 4.88
C PHE A 66 9.91 -0.16 4.84
N ALA A 67 10.69 0.26 3.84
CA ALA A 67 11.16 1.63 3.74
C ALA A 67 10.17 2.55 3.01
N ALA A 68 9.45 2.00 2.03
CA ALA A 68 8.60 2.78 1.15
C ALA A 68 7.33 2.04 0.74
N LEU A 69 6.35 2.85 0.31
CA LEU A 69 5.16 2.41 -0.41
C LEU A 69 5.50 2.39 -1.90
N GLY A 70 5.26 1.26 -2.55
CA GLY A 70 5.37 1.10 -4.00
C GLY A 70 4.03 1.31 -4.70
N SER A 71 3.73 0.45 -5.66
CA SER A 71 2.44 0.42 -6.33
C SER A 71 1.31 0.00 -5.38
N ALA A 72 0.11 0.49 -5.63
CA ALA A 72 -1.07 0.11 -4.85
C ALA A 72 -2.33 0.03 -5.71
N ARG A 73 -3.32 -0.70 -5.19
CA ARG A 73 -4.68 -0.79 -5.73
C ARG A 73 -5.68 -0.50 -4.62
N SER A 74 -6.80 0.10 -4.98
CA SER A 74 -7.82 0.53 -4.03
C SER A 74 -9.21 0.48 -4.60
N SER A 75 -10.19 0.50 -3.70
CA SER A 75 -11.59 0.56 -4.05
C SER A 75 -12.35 1.35 -2.98
N PRO A 76 -13.49 1.98 -3.32
CA PRO A 76 -14.40 2.50 -2.31
C PRO A 76 -14.88 1.38 -1.37
N LEU A 77 -15.13 1.74 -0.11
CA LEU A 77 -15.68 0.84 0.90
C LEU A 77 -17.03 0.25 0.47
N SER A 78 -17.86 1.00 -0.27
CA SER A 78 -19.14 0.50 -0.79
C SER A 78 -19.01 -0.77 -1.63
N SER A 79 -17.91 -0.90 -2.39
CA SER A 79 -17.66 -2.07 -3.24
C SER A 79 -17.17 -3.29 -2.45
N LEU A 80 -16.74 -3.12 -1.21
CA LEU A 80 -16.29 -4.21 -0.33
C LEU A 80 -17.41 -4.82 0.52
N GLY A 81 -18.64 -4.34 0.35
CA GLY A 81 -19.80 -4.79 1.11
C GLY A 81 -19.94 -3.99 2.38
N PHE A 82 -19.00 -4.09 3.33
CA PHE A 82 -19.10 -3.39 4.62
C PHE A 82 -17.70 -3.23 5.23
N GLY A 83 -17.45 -2.11 5.91
CA GLY A 83 -16.21 -1.90 6.64
C GLY A 83 -15.96 -0.44 6.99
N ALA A 84 -15.01 -0.24 7.88
CA ALA A 84 -14.43 1.06 8.19
C ALA A 84 -12.98 1.06 7.69
N ALA A 85 -12.47 2.22 7.28
CA ALA A 85 -11.06 2.39 6.97
C ALA A 85 -10.40 3.28 8.01
N ILE A 86 -9.15 2.99 8.38
CA ILE A 86 -8.35 3.81 9.28
C ILE A 86 -7.15 4.38 8.52
N ASN A 87 -6.90 5.67 8.71
CA ASN A 87 -5.67 6.30 8.25
C ASN A 87 -4.57 6.07 9.28
N LEU A 88 -3.57 5.25 8.98
CA LEU A 88 -2.52 4.93 9.94
C LEU A 88 -1.55 6.09 10.22
N ALA A 89 -1.59 7.16 9.42
CA ALA A 89 -0.77 8.34 9.66
C ALA A 89 -1.45 9.37 10.57
N THR A 90 -2.79 9.45 10.56
CA THR A 90 -3.57 10.42 11.35
C THR A 90 -4.44 9.78 12.41
N GLU A 91 -4.56 8.44 12.39
CA GLU A 91 -5.49 7.63 13.20
C GLU A 91 -6.98 7.97 12.97
N GLU A 92 -7.29 8.77 11.96
CA GLU A 92 -8.68 9.11 11.62
C GLU A 92 -9.39 7.93 10.97
N GLN A 93 -10.63 7.70 11.40
CA GLN A 93 -11.51 6.69 10.82
C GLN A 93 -12.38 7.29 9.72
N CYS A 94 -12.61 6.51 8.67
CA CYS A 94 -13.45 6.86 7.54
C CYS A 94 -14.47 5.73 7.33
N ASN A 95 -15.73 6.03 7.65
CA ASN A 95 -16.84 5.07 7.59
C ASN A 95 -17.82 5.39 6.45
N GLN A 96 -17.49 6.36 5.60
CA GLN A 96 -18.33 6.76 4.48
C GLN A 96 -18.18 5.75 3.32
N PRO A 97 -19.25 5.43 2.58
CA PRO A 97 -19.18 4.51 1.44
C PRO A 97 -18.16 4.92 0.37
N ALA A 98 -17.90 6.23 0.23
CA ALA A 98 -16.95 6.80 -0.72
C ALA A 98 -15.47 6.72 -0.26
N CYS A 99 -15.20 6.39 1.01
CA CYS A 99 -13.84 6.25 1.51
C CYS A 99 -13.09 5.19 0.71
N GLN A 100 -11.88 5.49 0.28
CA GLN A 100 -11.04 4.55 -0.44
C GLN A 100 -10.28 3.67 0.56
N ALA A 101 -10.37 2.36 0.39
CA ALA A 101 -9.57 1.38 1.09
C ALA A 101 -8.55 0.77 0.13
N TYR A 102 -7.36 0.45 0.63
CA TYR A 102 -6.41 -0.34 -0.14
C TYR A 102 -6.89 -1.79 -0.28
N LEU A 103 -6.81 -2.30 -1.50
CA LEU A 103 -7.02 -3.73 -1.82
C LEU A 103 -5.71 -4.48 -1.90
N GLY A 104 -4.68 -3.81 -2.39
CA GLY A 104 -3.34 -4.35 -2.54
C GLY A 104 -2.31 -3.25 -2.35
N ILE A 105 -1.27 -3.51 -1.57
CA ILE A 105 -0.14 -2.61 -1.37
C ILE A 105 1.15 -3.37 -1.68
N GLU A 106 2.05 -2.74 -2.43
CA GLU A 106 3.45 -3.13 -2.51
C GLU A 106 4.24 -2.36 -1.45
N CYS A 107 4.91 -3.09 -0.56
CA CYS A 107 5.88 -2.52 0.37
C CYS A 107 7.30 -2.83 -0.10
N VAL A 108 8.11 -1.79 -0.19
CA VAL A 108 9.44 -1.83 -0.82
C VAL A 108 10.51 -1.73 0.27
N PRO A 109 11.46 -2.67 0.34
CA PRO A 109 12.53 -2.63 1.33
C PRO A 109 13.51 -1.49 1.04
N ARG A 110 14.34 -1.16 2.04
CA ARG A 110 15.34 -0.09 1.90
C ARG A 110 16.33 -0.43 0.78
N GLY A 111 16.58 0.53 -0.10
CA GLY A 111 17.51 0.38 -1.21
C GLY A 111 16.94 -0.35 -2.43
N ALA A 112 15.73 -0.89 -2.36
CA ALA A 112 15.02 -1.42 -3.51
C ALA A 112 14.17 -0.33 -4.19
N THR A 113 13.84 -0.58 -5.46
CA THR A 113 12.93 0.25 -6.24
C THR A 113 11.57 -0.41 -6.32
N ALA A 114 10.51 0.41 -6.29
CA ALA A 114 9.15 -0.08 -6.52
C ALA A 114 9.01 -0.75 -7.88
N CYS A 115 8.15 -1.76 -7.92
CA CYS A 115 7.80 -2.50 -9.10
C CYS A 115 7.12 -1.62 -10.13
N GLN A 116 7.69 -1.65 -11.32
CA GLN A 116 7.11 -1.01 -12.48
C GLN A 116 6.14 -1.98 -13.17
N PRO A 117 5.02 -1.47 -13.69
CA PRO A 117 4.15 -2.29 -14.52
C PRO A 117 4.89 -2.78 -15.76
N ASP A 118 4.61 -4.01 -16.18
CA ASP A 118 5.05 -4.52 -17.47
C ASP A 118 4.27 -3.87 -18.63
N ALA A 119 4.56 -4.28 -19.87
CA ALA A 119 3.88 -3.76 -21.06
C ALA A 119 2.36 -4.01 -21.08
N MET A 120 1.88 -4.95 -20.26
CA MET A 120 0.47 -5.32 -20.12
C MET A 120 -0.15 -4.74 -18.85
N GLY A 121 0.55 -3.86 -18.13
CA GLY A 121 0.05 -3.22 -16.91
C GLY A 121 0.16 -4.08 -15.65
N ASN A 122 0.76 -5.28 -15.73
CA ASN A 122 0.89 -6.15 -14.57
C ASN A 122 1.96 -5.62 -13.62
N VAL A 123 1.65 -5.60 -12.32
CA VAL A 123 2.57 -5.26 -11.25
C VAL A 123 2.78 -6.48 -10.36
N GLY A 124 4.01 -6.95 -10.27
CA GLY A 124 4.41 -8.08 -9.44
C GLY A 124 5.03 -9.23 -10.23
N VAL A 125 4.91 -10.46 -9.74
CA VAL A 125 5.71 -11.60 -10.22
C VAL A 125 4.82 -12.72 -10.73
N GLY A 126 5.12 -13.24 -11.93
CA GLY A 126 4.47 -14.44 -12.46
C GLY A 126 3.01 -14.24 -12.86
N ASN A 127 2.58 -13.00 -13.11
CA ASN A 127 1.24 -12.73 -13.62
C ASN A 127 1.17 -13.02 -15.12
N ILE A 128 0.05 -13.59 -15.58
CA ILE A 128 -0.22 -13.91 -16.98
C ILE A 128 -1.53 -13.24 -17.38
N GLY A 129 -1.49 -12.39 -18.41
CA GLY A 129 -2.62 -11.57 -18.86
C GLY A 129 -2.31 -10.08 -18.70
N ALA A 130 -3.32 -9.28 -18.35
CA ALA A 130 -3.21 -7.83 -18.26
C ALA A 130 -3.69 -7.25 -16.92
N ASP A 131 -3.10 -6.12 -16.53
CA ASP A 131 -3.54 -5.28 -15.41
C ASP A 131 -3.64 -5.99 -14.04
N ASN A 132 -2.92 -7.11 -13.86
CA ASN A 132 -2.89 -7.83 -12.59
C ASN A 132 -1.97 -7.14 -11.57
N PHE A 133 -2.31 -7.24 -10.29
CA PHE A 133 -1.51 -6.77 -9.17
C PHE A 133 -1.26 -7.91 -8.19
N GLY A 134 0.01 -8.20 -7.86
CA GLY A 134 0.40 -9.25 -6.92
C GLY A 134 1.17 -10.39 -7.59
N ARG A 135 0.88 -11.65 -7.25
CA ARG A 135 1.71 -12.79 -7.65
C ARG A 135 0.89 -13.94 -8.24
N GLY A 136 1.35 -14.49 -9.36
CA GLY A 136 0.83 -15.75 -9.90
C GLY A 136 -0.62 -15.67 -10.40
N CYS A 137 -1.14 -14.47 -10.71
CA CYS A 137 -2.49 -14.33 -11.23
C CYS A 137 -2.54 -14.70 -12.73
N VAL A 138 -3.55 -15.43 -13.14
CA VAL A 138 -3.79 -15.84 -14.53
C VAL A 138 -5.14 -15.30 -15.00
N GLY A 139 -5.13 -14.49 -16.05
CA GLY A 139 -6.27 -13.74 -16.57
C GLY A 139 -6.05 -12.23 -16.41
N ASN A 140 -7.12 -11.44 -16.32
CA ASN A 140 -7.01 -9.98 -16.33
C ASN A 140 -7.56 -9.33 -15.05
N ASN A 141 -7.02 -8.16 -14.70
CA ASN A 141 -7.51 -7.29 -13.63
C ASN A 141 -7.56 -7.93 -12.23
N ASN A 142 -6.79 -8.99 -11.98
CA ASN A 142 -6.79 -9.63 -10.67
C ASN A 142 -5.89 -8.86 -9.69
N ILE A 143 -6.34 -8.69 -8.44
CA ILE A 143 -5.56 -8.09 -7.35
C ILE A 143 -5.39 -9.16 -6.28
N GLY A 144 -4.20 -9.75 -6.16
CA GLY A 144 -4.09 -10.90 -5.29
C GLY A 144 -2.92 -11.84 -5.50
N PHE A 145 -3.12 -13.05 -4.99
CA PHE A 145 -2.22 -14.16 -5.19
C PHE A 145 -2.94 -15.35 -5.80
N ASN A 146 -2.35 -15.95 -6.84
CA ASN A 146 -2.80 -17.20 -7.43
C ASN A 146 -4.29 -17.21 -7.84
N ASN A 147 -4.81 -16.09 -8.33
CA ASN A 147 -6.17 -16.02 -8.86
C ASN A 147 -6.20 -16.48 -10.32
N TYR A 148 -7.20 -17.26 -10.69
CA TYR A 148 -7.41 -17.79 -12.04
C TYR A 148 -8.76 -17.30 -12.58
N GLY A 149 -8.75 -16.54 -13.67
CA GLY A 149 -9.90 -15.88 -14.26
C GLY A 149 -9.76 -14.35 -14.21
N ASN A 150 -10.87 -13.60 -14.19
CA ASN A 150 -10.82 -12.14 -14.33
C ASN A 150 -11.44 -11.40 -13.14
N ASP A 151 -10.93 -10.19 -12.87
CA ASP A 151 -11.50 -9.26 -11.89
C ASP A 151 -11.60 -9.82 -10.46
N ASN A 152 -10.74 -10.77 -10.09
CA ASN A 152 -10.73 -11.32 -8.74
C ASN A 152 -9.87 -10.48 -7.80
N VAL A 153 -10.31 -10.33 -6.56
CA VAL A 153 -9.58 -9.64 -5.49
C VAL A 153 -9.45 -10.57 -4.29
N GLY A 154 -8.23 -10.92 -3.91
CA GLY A 154 -7.94 -11.84 -2.81
C GLY A 154 -6.98 -12.95 -3.20
N VAL A 155 -7.13 -14.17 -2.66
CA VAL A 155 -6.13 -15.24 -2.84
C VAL A 155 -6.78 -16.55 -3.27
N GLY A 156 -6.22 -17.19 -4.29
CA GLY A 156 -6.58 -18.54 -4.70
C GLY A 156 -7.98 -18.66 -5.32
N ASN A 157 -8.55 -17.56 -5.83
CA ASN A 157 -9.88 -17.62 -6.44
C ASN A 157 -9.82 -18.22 -7.84
N HIS A 158 -10.81 -19.04 -8.20
CA HIS A 158 -10.97 -19.65 -9.52
C HIS A 158 -12.34 -19.31 -10.11
N GLY A 159 -12.34 -18.60 -11.24
CA GLY A 159 -13.53 -17.97 -11.84
C GLY A 159 -13.35 -16.45 -11.89
N SER A 160 -14.43 -15.69 -11.98
CA SER A 160 -14.38 -14.25 -12.22
C SER A 160 -15.18 -13.43 -11.20
N ARG A 161 -14.74 -12.20 -10.95
CA ARG A 161 -15.39 -11.21 -10.07
C ARG A 161 -15.53 -11.68 -8.62
N ASN A 162 -14.63 -12.55 -8.17
CA ASN A 162 -14.62 -13.03 -6.79
C ASN A 162 -13.90 -12.05 -5.86
N LEU A 163 -14.41 -11.89 -4.65
CA LEU A 163 -13.82 -11.07 -3.59
C LEU A 163 -13.61 -11.94 -2.35
N GLY A 164 -12.40 -12.45 -2.13
CA GLY A 164 -12.16 -13.37 -1.02
C GLY A 164 -11.03 -14.37 -1.18
N PHE A 165 -11.17 -15.50 -0.48
CA PHE A 165 -10.18 -16.57 -0.42
C PHE A 165 -10.75 -17.88 -0.95
N ALA A 166 -9.97 -18.55 -1.79
CA ALA A 166 -10.25 -19.90 -2.28
C ALA A 166 -11.68 -20.09 -2.85
N LEU A 167 -12.24 -19.04 -3.47
CA LEU A 167 -13.57 -19.10 -4.05
C LEU A 167 -13.52 -19.80 -5.40
N ILE A 168 -14.43 -20.76 -5.63
CA ILE A 168 -14.57 -21.47 -6.91
C ILE A 168 -15.95 -21.17 -7.48
N GLY A 169 -15.99 -20.52 -8.65
CA GLY A 169 -17.20 -20.02 -9.30
C GLY A 169 -17.05 -18.54 -9.65
N ASP A 170 -18.16 -17.91 -10.06
CA ASP A 170 -18.18 -16.49 -10.43
C ASP A 170 -19.03 -15.68 -9.44
N ASP A 171 -18.69 -14.40 -9.28
CA ASP A 171 -19.45 -13.42 -8.48
C ASP A 171 -19.58 -13.78 -6.98
N LEU A 172 -18.63 -14.54 -6.45
CA LEU A 172 -18.63 -14.96 -5.05
C LEU A 172 -17.92 -13.95 -4.15
N ARG A 173 -18.35 -13.89 -2.89
CA ARG A 173 -17.73 -13.05 -1.87
C ARG A 173 -17.62 -13.82 -0.57
N SER A 174 -16.43 -13.88 0.01
CA SER A 174 -16.24 -14.48 1.34
C SER A 174 -16.21 -13.41 2.42
N THR A 175 -16.90 -13.65 3.53
CA THR A 175 -16.63 -13.00 4.80
C THR A 175 -15.84 -13.98 5.68
N PRO A 176 -14.77 -13.54 6.40
CA PRO A 176 -14.11 -12.24 6.36
C PRO A 176 -13.01 -12.14 5.27
N LEU A 177 -12.81 -10.95 4.69
CA LEU A 177 -11.72 -10.64 3.74
C LEU A 177 -10.32 -10.54 4.40
N ARG A 178 -10.10 -11.24 5.50
CA ARG A 178 -8.89 -11.09 6.32
C ARG A 178 -7.87 -12.17 5.99
N THR A 179 -6.70 -11.77 5.52
CA THR A 179 -5.49 -12.57 5.73
C THR A 179 -4.84 -12.17 7.05
N THR A 180 -4.38 -13.16 7.81
CA THR A 180 -3.54 -12.92 9.01
C THR A 180 -2.26 -12.16 8.62
N GLU A 181 -1.65 -12.52 7.50
CA GLU A 181 -0.39 -11.93 7.03
C GLU A 181 -0.48 -10.41 6.74
N GLY A 182 -1.61 -9.97 6.18
CA GLY A 182 -1.88 -8.55 5.88
C GLY A 182 -2.37 -7.71 7.06
N THR A 183 -2.61 -8.32 8.22
CA THR A 183 -3.15 -7.61 9.39
C THR A 183 -2.02 -7.00 10.22
N LEU A 184 -2.16 -5.73 10.61
CA LEU A 184 -1.36 -5.08 11.66
C LEU A 184 -2.12 -5.11 12.96
N VAL A 185 -1.50 -5.53 14.06
CA VAL A 185 -2.08 -5.40 15.41
C VAL A 185 -1.53 -4.13 16.04
N LEU A 186 -2.40 -3.17 16.34
CA LEU A 186 -2.04 -1.93 17.00
C LEU A 186 -2.26 -2.10 18.50
N GLU A 187 -1.19 -2.41 19.24
CA GLU A 187 -1.21 -2.47 20.70
C GLU A 187 -1.08 -1.07 21.30
N GLY A 188 -1.91 -0.76 22.31
CA GLY A 188 -1.70 0.43 23.15
C GLY A 188 -2.22 1.76 22.61
N SER A 189 -2.99 1.80 21.51
CA SER A 189 -3.75 3.00 21.16
C SER A 189 -4.95 3.13 22.11
N THR A 190 -4.70 3.73 23.28
CA THR A 190 -5.74 4.31 24.14
C THR A 190 -6.28 5.62 23.57
N ALA A 191 -5.98 5.93 22.30
CA ALA A 191 -6.65 7.01 21.59
C ALA A 191 -8.14 6.65 21.58
N ARG A 192 -8.90 7.33 22.44
CA ARG A 192 -10.35 7.29 22.40
C ARG A 192 -10.73 7.71 20.99
N PHE A 193 -11.09 6.75 20.17
CA PHE A 193 -11.77 6.99 18.91
C PHE A 193 -13.14 7.55 19.27
N GLU A 194 -13.20 8.83 19.63
CA GLU A 194 -14.49 9.50 19.70
C GLU A 194 -15.04 9.49 18.27
N PRO A 195 -16.26 8.93 18.06
CA PRO A 195 -16.88 8.96 16.75
C PRO A 195 -16.94 10.42 16.31
N VAL A 196 -16.28 10.73 15.19
CA VAL A 196 -16.32 12.07 14.60
C VAL A 196 -17.79 12.42 14.43
N PRO A 197 -18.33 13.42 15.17
CA PRO A 197 -19.72 13.78 15.03
C PRO A 197 -19.98 14.17 13.58
N PRO A 198 -21.15 13.83 13.01
CA PRO A 198 -21.46 14.17 11.63
C PRO A 198 -21.21 15.65 11.43
N GLN A 199 -20.28 15.99 10.53
CA GLN A 199 -19.98 17.38 10.26
C GLN A 199 -21.30 18.06 9.88
N PRO A 200 -21.67 19.18 10.54
CA PRO A 200 -22.86 19.90 10.14
C PRO A 200 -22.69 20.30 8.69
N LEU A 201 -23.68 20.00 7.85
CA LEU A 201 -23.80 20.57 6.51
C LEU A 201 -23.51 22.07 6.66
N CYS A 202 -22.46 22.55 6.00
CA CYS A 202 -22.16 23.97 5.95
C CYS A 202 -23.38 24.69 5.36
N GLN A 203 -24.26 25.20 6.22
CA GLN A 203 -25.20 26.22 5.85
C GLN A 203 -24.35 27.46 5.55
N MET A 204 -24.24 27.79 4.27
CA MET A 204 -23.74 29.08 3.84
C MET A 204 -24.74 30.13 4.30
N SER A 205 -24.51 30.71 5.48
CA SER A 205 -25.27 31.84 5.99
C SER A 205 -24.30 32.77 6.69
N GLY A 206 -23.90 33.83 5.97
CA GLY A 206 -23.10 34.92 6.52
C GLY A 206 -21.76 35.15 5.82
N MET A 207 -21.78 35.63 4.57
CA MET A 207 -20.69 36.49 4.09
C MET A 207 -21.10 37.95 4.29
N PRO A 208 -20.21 38.83 4.80
CA PRO A 208 -20.41 40.27 4.77
C PRO A 208 -20.32 40.78 3.33
N PRO A 209 -20.97 41.92 3.00
CA PRO A 209 -21.00 42.43 1.63
C PRO A 209 -19.61 42.83 1.15
N THR A 210 -19.21 42.32 0.00
CA THR A 210 -18.05 42.78 -0.78
C THR A 210 -18.16 44.26 -1.11
N PRO A 211 -17.06 45.03 -1.07
CA PRO A 211 -17.05 46.41 -1.53
C PRO A 211 -17.22 46.47 -3.05
N GLU A 212 -18.06 47.41 -3.49
CA GLU A 212 -18.37 47.69 -4.89
C GLU A 212 -17.11 47.97 -5.71
N CYS A 213 -16.89 47.16 -6.75
CA CYS A 213 -16.00 47.53 -7.84
C CYS A 213 -16.69 48.60 -8.70
N GLN A 214 -16.18 49.83 -8.67
CA GLN A 214 -16.54 50.87 -9.63
C GLN A 214 -16.25 50.40 -11.07
N VAL A 215 -17.29 50.43 -11.88
CA VAL A 215 -17.26 50.19 -13.32
C VAL A 215 -16.46 51.30 -14.03
N CYS A 216 -15.41 50.95 -14.76
CA CYS A 216 -14.80 51.84 -15.76
C CYS A 216 -15.76 52.02 -16.95
N PRO A 217 -16.14 53.26 -17.32
CA PRO A 217 -16.96 53.49 -18.51
C PRO A 217 -16.05 53.65 -19.73
N LYS A 218 -15.88 52.56 -20.50
CA LYS A 218 -15.62 52.52 -21.96
C LYS A 218 -15.06 51.17 -22.40
N CYS A 219 -15.95 50.19 -22.58
CA CYS A 219 -15.75 49.09 -23.53
C CYS A 219 -17.06 48.89 -24.30
N PRO A 220 -17.06 48.84 -25.64
CA PRO A 220 -18.26 48.50 -26.39
C PRO A 220 -18.58 47.00 -26.21
N PRO A 221 -19.88 46.63 -26.26
CA PRO A 221 -20.29 45.25 -26.02
C PRO A 221 -19.81 44.30 -27.13
N PRO A 222 -19.49 43.03 -26.80
CA PRO A 222 -19.17 42.03 -27.81
C PRO A 222 -20.41 41.70 -28.64
N LYS A 223 -20.23 41.60 -29.97
CA LYS A 223 -21.29 41.16 -30.90
C LYS A 223 -21.71 39.72 -30.59
N PRO A 224 -23.00 39.36 -30.77
CA PRO A 224 -23.47 37.99 -30.60
C PRO A 224 -22.81 37.05 -31.63
N SER A 225 -22.33 35.91 -31.14
CA SER A 225 -21.86 34.81 -31.99
C SER A 225 -23.02 34.22 -32.80
N PRO A 226 -22.86 33.97 -34.11
CA PRO A 226 -23.88 33.28 -34.89
C PRO A 226 -23.96 31.78 -34.52
N PRO A 227 -25.14 31.15 -34.69
CA PRO A 227 -25.33 29.74 -34.39
C PRO A 227 -24.52 28.83 -35.32
N PRO A 228 -24.18 27.61 -34.87
CA PRO A 228 -23.27 26.72 -35.59
C PRO A 228 -23.91 26.25 -36.90
N GLN A 229 -23.29 26.63 -38.03
CA GLN A 229 -23.60 26.05 -39.33
C GLN A 229 -22.76 24.79 -39.54
N CYS A 230 -23.41 23.67 -39.88
CA CYS A 230 -22.75 22.45 -40.35
C CYS A 230 -22.07 22.74 -41.68
N VAL A 231 -20.74 22.62 -41.73
CA VAL A 231 -19.94 22.71 -42.95
C VAL A 231 -19.42 21.31 -43.30
N PRO A 232 -19.58 20.83 -44.56
CA PRO A 232 -19.02 19.55 -45.00
C PRO A 232 -17.48 19.58 -45.08
N PRO A 233 -16.81 18.42 -45.02
CA PRO A 233 -15.36 18.35 -44.82
C PRO A 233 -14.59 18.94 -46.00
N LYS A 234 -13.72 19.93 -45.71
CA LYS A 234 -12.72 20.45 -46.67
C LYS A 234 -11.50 19.53 -46.70
N PRO A 235 -10.89 19.29 -47.88
CA PRO A 235 -9.74 18.40 -48.03
C PRO A 235 -8.45 18.99 -47.43
N ASN A 236 -7.55 18.08 -47.04
CA ASN A 236 -6.32 18.34 -46.29
C ASN A 236 -5.41 19.41 -46.93
N PRO A 237 -4.87 20.37 -46.14
CA PRO A 237 -3.89 21.33 -46.61
C PRO A 237 -2.48 20.70 -46.71
N PRO A 238 -1.63 21.13 -47.67
CA PRO A 238 -0.26 20.66 -47.80
C PRO A 238 0.67 21.25 -46.73
N SER A 239 1.73 20.49 -46.43
CA SER A 239 2.72 20.72 -45.36
C SER A 239 3.32 22.14 -45.30
N PRO A 240 3.57 22.68 -44.10
CA PRO A 240 4.08 24.05 -43.94
C PRO A 240 5.57 24.17 -44.26
N LYS A 241 5.93 25.20 -45.03
CA LYS A 241 7.32 25.66 -45.25
C LYS A 241 7.88 26.36 -44.00
N PRO A 242 9.22 26.38 -43.80
CA PRO A 242 9.85 26.96 -42.61
C PRO A 242 9.67 28.49 -42.52
N ARG A 243 9.47 28.98 -41.30
CA ARG A 243 9.30 30.41 -40.96
C ARG A 243 10.65 31.13 -40.87
N PRO A 244 10.81 32.35 -41.42
CA PRO A 244 12.01 33.17 -41.22
C PRO A 244 12.06 33.78 -39.79
N PRO A 245 13.26 34.18 -39.30
CA PRO A 245 13.46 34.61 -37.92
C PRO A 245 12.91 36.01 -37.65
N SER A 246 12.38 36.19 -36.44
CA SER A 246 11.83 37.47 -35.93
C SER A 246 12.95 38.47 -35.58
N PRO A 247 12.74 39.78 -35.80
CA PRO A 247 13.69 40.83 -35.41
C PRO A 247 13.63 41.16 -33.91
N PRO A 248 14.70 41.76 -33.33
CA PRO A 248 14.79 42.02 -31.90
C PRO A 248 13.94 43.23 -31.47
N LEU A 249 13.23 43.07 -30.35
CA LEU A 249 12.54 44.14 -29.64
C LEU A 249 13.53 44.89 -28.74
N THR A 250 13.91 46.10 -29.14
CA THR A 250 14.54 47.10 -28.27
C THR A 250 13.50 48.13 -27.83
N CYS A 251 13.18 48.17 -26.54
CA CYS A 251 12.45 49.28 -25.92
C CYS A 251 13.46 50.28 -25.31
N PRO A 252 13.25 51.60 -25.45
CA PRO A 252 14.08 52.61 -24.78
C PRO A 252 13.67 52.77 -23.30
N PRO A 253 14.59 53.16 -22.40
CA PRO A 253 14.30 53.31 -20.99
C PRO A 253 13.61 54.65 -20.68
N CYS A 254 12.55 54.59 -19.88
CA CYS A 254 11.93 55.76 -19.27
C CYS A 254 12.82 56.29 -18.14
N LEU A 255 13.24 57.55 -18.25
CA LEU A 255 13.93 58.30 -17.19
C LEU A 255 12.89 58.87 -16.22
N CYS A 256 12.81 58.32 -15.02
CA CYS A 256 12.16 58.96 -13.88
C CYS A 256 13.23 59.55 -12.96
N ASN A 257 13.32 60.88 -12.91
CA ASN A 257 14.13 61.61 -11.93
C ASN A 257 13.44 61.56 -10.56
N TYR A 258 14.06 60.89 -9.58
CA TYR A 258 13.73 61.05 -8.17
C TYR A 258 14.83 61.84 -7.46
N PRO A 259 14.50 62.78 -6.55
CA PRO A 259 15.49 63.45 -5.72
C PRO A 259 16.13 62.48 -4.71
N PRO A 260 17.36 62.73 -4.25
CA PRO A 260 18.10 61.80 -3.40
C PRO A 260 17.48 61.68 -2.01
N LEU A 261 17.33 60.43 -1.56
CA LEU A 261 16.93 60.10 -0.19
C LEU A 261 18.05 60.47 0.81
N PRO A 262 17.71 60.98 2.00
CA PRO A 262 18.69 61.23 3.05
C PRO A 262 19.32 59.92 3.57
N PRO A 263 20.56 59.98 4.10
CA PRO A 263 21.29 58.79 4.52
C PRO A 263 20.59 58.11 5.71
N ARG A 264 20.37 56.80 5.57
CA ARG A 264 19.88 55.94 6.67
C ARG A 264 20.94 55.86 7.78
N PRO A 265 20.54 55.99 9.07
CA PRO A 265 21.42 55.64 10.17
C PRO A 265 21.76 54.15 10.14
N ASN A 266 23.02 53.82 10.45
CA ASN A 266 23.50 52.45 10.51
C ASN A 266 22.73 51.64 11.57
N PRO A 267 22.24 50.43 11.25
CA PRO A 267 21.60 49.58 12.22
C PRO A 267 22.60 49.12 13.29
N PRO A 268 22.17 48.99 14.55
CA PRO A 268 23.02 48.47 15.62
C PRO A 268 23.46 47.03 15.33
N ARG A 269 24.72 46.75 15.66
CA ARG A 269 25.37 45.46 15.44
C ARG A 269 24.65 44.38 16.27
N PRO A 270 24.26 43.23 15.69
CA PRO A 270 23.59 42.18 16.44
C PRO A 270 24.51 41.59 17.53
N PRO A 271 23.95 41.22 18.70
CA PRO A 271 24.71 40.61 19.78
C PRO A 271 25.28 39.25 19.36
N ARG A 272 26.44 38.89 19.93
CA ARG A 272 27.10 37.61 19.67
C ARG A 272 26.17 36.44 20.07
N PRO A 273 26.13 35.36 19.26
CA PRO A 273 25.42 34.16 19.64
C PRO A 273 26.01 33.55 20.92
N PRO A 274 25.18 32.98 21.81
CA PRO A 274 25.67 32.22 22.95
C PRO A 274 26.41 30.95 22.49
N PRO A 275 27.31 30.40 23.32
CA PRO A 275 28.05 29.18 23.01
C PRO A 275 27.10 28.00 22.80
N VAL A 276 27.40 27.20 21.77
CA VAL A 276 26.63 26.03 21.36
C VAL A 276 26.72 24.96 22.46
N PRO A 277 25.59 24.40 22.95
CA PRO A 277 25.61 23.29 23.89
C PRO A 277 26.25 22.04 23.29
N PHE A 278 26.95 21.27 24.11
CA PHE A 278 27.51 19.97 23.71
C PHE A 278 26.41 19.05 23.16
N PRO A 279 26.70 18.24 22.11
CA PRO A 279 25.74 17.29 21.58
C PRO A 279 25.37 16.26 22.66
N PRO A 280 24.09 15.85 22.73
CA PRO A 280 23.66 14.82 23.66
C PRO A 280 24.37 13.49 23.35
N PRO A 281 24.57 12.63 24.37
CA PRO A 281 25.13 11.30 24.16
C PRO A 281 24.32 10.52 23.13
N SER A 282 25.01 9.74 22.31
CA SER A 282 24.39 8.91 21.27
C SER A 282 23.31 8.00 21.90
N PRO A 283 22.13 7.88 21.28
CA PRO A 283 21.09 7.01 21.81
C PRO A 283 21.61 5.56 21.90
N PRO A 284 21.19 4.79 22.93
CA PRO A 284 21.58 3.40 23.07
C PRO A 284 21.16 2.63 21.80
N GLN A 285 22.08 1.81 21.28
CA GLN A 285 21.80 0.95 20.14
C GLN A 285 20.76 -0.07 20.58
N THR A 286 19.61 -0.09 19.90
CA THR A 286 18.57 -1.11 20.12
C THR A 286 19.11 -2.47 19.69
N LEU A 287 19.15 -3.41 20.62
CA LEU A 287 19.46 -4.81 20.35
C LEU A 287 18.39 -5.38 19.41
N ILE A 288 18.80 -5.94 18.27
CA ILE A 288 17.94 -6.61 17.31
C ILE A 288 18.23 -8.10 17.40
N CYS A 289 17.21 -8.89 17.74
CA CYS A 289 17.32 -10.35 17.80
C CYS A 289 17.06 -10.94 16.41
N ASP A 290 17.98 -11.77 15.91
CA ASP A 290 17.94 -12.32 14.54
C ASP A 290 16.92 -13.47 14.34
N SER A 291 16.20 -13.86 15.40
CA SER A 291 15.20 -14.95 15.37
C SER A 291 13.81 -14.43 15.71
N ILE A 292 12.80 -14.88 14.95
CA ILE A 292 11.38 -14.55 15.15
C ILE A 292 10.87 -15.01 16.53
N CYS A 293 11.56 -15.96 17.15
CA CYS A 293 11.18 -16.54 18.44
C CYS A 293 11.80 -15.83 19.66
N LEU A 294 12.64 -14.81 19.45
CA LEU A 294 13.35 -14.10 20.51
C LEU A 294 12.97 -12.62 20.53
N VAL A 295 12.78 -12.07 21.73
CA VAL A 295 12.55 -10.64 21.96
C VAL A 295 13.64 -10.09 22.89
N PRO A 296 14.08 -8.83 22.73
CA PRO A 296 14.99 -8.23 23.70
C PRO A 296 14.38 -8.29 25.10
N ASN A 297 15.17 -8.71 26.07
CA ASN A 297 14.79 -8.66 27.48
C ASN A 297 14.56 -7.19 27.93
N GLN A 298 14.04 -7.00 29.14
CA GLN A 298 13.57 -5.69 29.59
C GLN A 298 14.65 -4.59 29.60
N ASP A 299 15.92 -4.97 29.77
CA ASP A 299 17.06 -4.04 29.74
C ASP A 299 17.78 -3.98 28.37
N GLN A 300 17.28 -4.70 27.36
CA GLN A 300 17.82 -4.79 26.00
C GLN A 300 19.29 -5.23 25.94
N THR A 301 19.73 -6.01 26.93
CA THR A 301 21.10 -6.54 26.97
C THR A 301 21.20 -7.96 26.39
N ASP A 302 20.09 -8.68 26.32
CA ASP A 302 20.03 -10.04 25.80
C ASP A 302 18.70 -10.34 25.09
N CYS A 303 18.65 -11.43 24.34
CA CYS A 303 17.47 -11.91 23.61
C CYS A 303 16.83 -13.09 24.36
N GLU A 304 15.60 -12.94 24.85
CA GLU A 304 14.86 -13.96 25.58
C GLU A 304 13.72 -14.59 24.76
N PRO A 305 13.34 -15.86 25.02
CA PRO A 305 12.23 -16.52 24.33
C PRO A 305 10.87 -15.82 24.57
N ARG A 306 10.09 -15.66 23.50
CA ARG A 306 8.75 -15.05 23.57
C ARG A 306 7.75 -15.99 24.27
N MET A 307 7.31 -15.65 25.49
CA MET A 307 6.26 -16.39 26.21
C MET A 307 4.86 -16.01 25.68
N CYS A 308 4.06 -16.99 25.25
CA CYS A 308 2.71 -16.77 24.72
C CYS A 308 1.72 -16.39 25.83
N SER A 309 1.00 -15.27 25.68
CA SER A 309 0.00 -14.79 26.63
C SER A 309 -1.46 -14.99 26.18
N ASP A 310 -1.69 -15.53 24.98
CA ASP A 310 -3.01 -15.62 24.34
C ASP A 310 -3.49 -17.07 24.15
N PRO A 311 -4.77 -17.40 24.42
CA PRO A 311 -5.31 -18.76 24.27
C PRO A 311 -5.52 -19.21 22.82
N CYS A 312 -5.35 -18.31 21.83
CA CYS A 312 -5.37 -18.65 20.40
C CYS A 312 -3.98 -18.98 19.84
N GLN A 313 -2.92 -18.89 20.63
CA GLN A 313 -1.57 -19.29 20.25
C GLN A 313 -1.22 -20.59 20.97
N ASP A 314 -1.34 -21.70 20.25
CA ASP A 314 -0.89 -22.99 20.77
C ASP A 314 0.63 -22.96 20.93
N CYS A 315 1.06 -23.08 22.18
CA CYS A 315 2.46 -23.24 22.56
C CYS A 315 2.86 -24.70 22.27
N MET A 316 3.96 -24.93 21.56
CA MET A 316 4.50 -26.29 21.36
C MET A 316 5.72 -26.55 22.23
N GLU A 317 5.88 -27.79 22.64
CA GLU A 317 7.03 -28.32 23.38
C GLU A 317 7.84 -29.20 22.43
N GLU A 318 9.06 -28.77 22.06
CA GLU A 318 9.99 -29.62 21.27
C GLU A 318 10.83 -30.52 22.19
N ASP A 319 11.08 -30.07 23.43
CA ASP A 319 11.76 -30.81 24.49
C ASP A 319 11.53 -30.13 25.85
N VAL A 320 11.59 -30.94 26.93
CA VAL A 320 11.11 -30.84 28.33
C VAL A 320 11.13 -29.47 29.06
N PHE A 321 11.66 -28.38 28.49
CA PHE A 321 11.74 -27.08 29.16
C PHE A 321 11.50 -25.83 28.30
N THR A 322 11.16 -25.95 27.01
CA THR A 322 11.03 -24.77 26.12
C THR A 322 9.78 -24.79 25.25
N TRP A 323 9.02 -23.69 25.29
CA TRP A 323 7.77 -23.51 24.55
C TRP A 323 7.89 -22.41 23.51
N TYR A 324 7.36 -22.61 22.30
CA TYR A 324 7.35 -21.62 21.22
C TYR A 324 5.92 -21.46 20.65
N CYS A 325 5.55 -20.23 20.28
CA CYS A 325 4.25 -19.95 19.66
C CYS A 325 4.36 -20.14 18.14
N MET A 326 3.52 -20.97 17.54
CA MET A 326 3.28 -20.92 16.10
C MET A 326 1.91 -20.32 15.82
N ASP A 327 1.89 -19.34 14.92
CA ASP A 327 0.66 -18.74 14.41
C ASP A 327 0.12 -19.65 13.30
N MET A 328 -0.67 -20.66 13.68
CA MET A 328 -1.30 -21.58 12.73
C MET A 328 -2.79 -21.27 12.57
N ASP A 329 -3.27 -21.32 11.33
CA ASP A 329 -4.70 -21.23 11.03
C ASP A 329 -5.43 -22.43 11.66
N PRO A 330 -6.47 -22.24 12.49
CA PRO A 330 -7.20 -23.34 13.11
C PRO A 330 -7.81 -24.33 12.11
N SER A 331 -8.03 -23.90 10.86
CA SER A 331 -8.57 -24.74 9.79
C SER A 331 -7.59 -25.79 9.26
N VAL A 332 -6.29 -25.63 9.50
CA VAL A 332 -5.24 -26.57 9.07
C VAL A 332 -4.68 -27.41 10.22
N LEU A 333 -5.38 -27.42 11.36
CA LEU A 333 -4.97 -28.12 12.57
C LEU A 333 -5.90 -29.30 12.87
N MET A 334 -5.35 -30.51 12.91
CA MET A 334 -6.03 -31.67 13.50
C MET A 334 -5.57 -31.85 14.95
N THR A 335 -6.50 -32.22 15.84
CA THR A 335 -6.23 -32.41 17.27
C THR A 335 -6.68 -33.79 17.76
N PHE A 336 -5.92 -34.38 18.67
CA PHE A 336 -6.02 -35.76 19.15
C PHE A 336 -5.91 -35.82 20.67
N ASP A 337 -6.49 -36.84 21.28
CA ASP A 337 -6.46 -36.97 22.75
C ASP A 337 -5.15 -37.63 23.21
N THR A 338 -4.50 -38.40 22.33
CA THR A 338 -3.22 -39.05 22.62
C THR A 338 -2.17 -38.82 21.53
N GLN A 339 -0.89 -38.95 21.91
CA GLN A 339 0.23 -38.87 20.95
C GLN A 339 0.17 -39.98 19.90
N SER A 340 -0.30 -41.16 20.30
CA SER A 340 -0.39 -42.33 19.43
C SER A 340 -1.36 -42.11 18.27
N GLU A 341 -2.53 -41.53 18.55
CA GLU A 341 -3.53 -41.19 17.52
C GLU A 341 -2.98 -40.15 16.54
N CYS A 342 -2.24 -39.16 17.04
CA CYS A 342 -1.62 -38.16 16.19
C CYS A 342 -0.53 -38.79 15.29
N ASN A 343 0.33 -39.65 15.84
CA ASN A 343 1.37 -40.35 15.06
C ASN A 343 0.75 -41.29 14.01
N GLU A 344 -0.37 -41.94 14.31
CA GLU A 344 -1.10 -42.76 13.34
C GLU A 344 -1.56 -41.93 12.12
N MET A 345 -1.98 -40.68 12.33
CA MET A 345 -2.36 -39.80 11.22
C MET A 345 -1.17 -39.32 10.38
N ILE A 346 0.03 -39.21 10.97
CA ILE A 346 1.27 -38.99 10.23
C ILE A 346 1.60 -40.22 9.38
N ASP A 347 1.50 -41.42 9.95
CA ASP A 347 1.76 -42.68 9.23
C ASP A 347 0.77 -42.92 8.07
N LEU A 348 -0.48 -42.44 8.23
CA LEU A 348 -1.50 -42.45 7.18
C LEU A 348 -1.29 -41.36 6.11
N GLY A 349 -0.36 -40.42 6.32
CA GLY A 349 -0.10 -39.29 5.42
C GLY A 349 -1.18 -38.21 5.45
N GLU A 350 -2.03 -38.23 6.47
CA GLU A 350 -3.10 -37.24 6.71
C GLU A 350 -2.57 -36.01 7.45
N CYS A 351 -1.42 -36.14 8.11
CA CYS A 351 -0.69 -35.06 8.76
C CYS A 351 0.73 -34.89 8.21
N GLU A 352 1.17 -33.64 8.12
CA GLU A 352 2.54 -33.23 7.84
C GLU A 352 3.36 -33.18 9.14
N ASP A 353 4.63 -33.56 9.03
CA ASP A 353 5.67 -33.45 10.06
C ASP A 353 5.44 -34.27 11.34
N ALA A 354 5.73 -33.69 12.52
CA ALA A 354 5.70 -34.36 13.82
C ALA A 354 4.54 -33.84 14.69
N CYS A 355 4.09 -34.70 15.62
CA CYS A 355 3.06 -34.34 16.59
C CYS A 355 3.60 -33.40 17.67
N PHE A 356 2.81 -32.40 18.03
CA PHE A 356 3.10 -31.48 19.13
C PHE A 356 1.98 -31.48 20.16
N LYS A 357 2.29 -31.09 21.41
CA LYS A 357 1.33 -31.07 22.51
C LYS A 357 0.87 -29.64 22.80
N CYS A 358 -0.44 -29.39 22.68
CA CYS A 358 -1.04 -28.09 22.96
C CYS A 358 -1.10 -27.83 24.47
N LYS A 359 -0.47 -26.75 24.92
CA LYS A 359 -0.33 -26.40 26.35
C LYS A 359 -1.66 -26.21 27.09
N PHE A 360 -2.66 -25.61 26.43
CA PHE A 360 -3.92 -25.25 27.10
C PHE A 360 -4.96 -26.38 27.13
N THR A 361 -4.94 -27.25 26.14
CA THR A 361 -5.93 -28.34 26.01
C THR A 361 -5.38 -29.69 26.45
N ALA A 362 -4.06 -29.80 26.64
CA ALA A 362 -3.33 -31.06 26.83
C ALA A 362 -3.54 -32.08 25.68
N ARG A 363 -4.11 -31.66 24.55
CA ARG A 363 -4.31 -32.46 23.34
C ARG A 363 -3.05 -32.42 22.48
N TRP A 364 -2.92 -33.42 21.61
CA TRP A 364 -1.89 -33.46 20.58
C TRP A 364 -2.42 -32.86 19.29
N GLY A 365 -1.55 -32.28 18.47
CA GLY A 365 -1.94 -31.75 17.16
C GLY A 365 -0.87 -31.97 16.11
N CYS A 366 -1.31 -31.95 14.85
CA CYS A 366 -0.44 -31.94 13.67
C CYS A 366 -1.09 -31.11 12.56
N ARG A 367 -0.25 -30.62 11.63
CA ARG A 367 -0.71 -29.86 10.47
C ARG A 367 -1.34 -30.82 9.46
N VAL A 368 -2.51 -30.50 8.94
CA VAL A 368 -3.17 -31.32 7.90
C VAL A 368 -2.33 -31.36 6.64
N ALA A 369 -2.06 -32.55 6.12
CA ALA A 369 -1.34 -32.71 4.86
C ALA A 369 -2.16 -32.12 3.71
N THR A 370 -1.56 -31.21 2.96
CA THR A 370 -2.22 -30.49 1.85
C THR A 370 -2.73 -31.43 0.72
N ALA A 371 -2.29 -32.69 0.70
CA ALA A 371 -2.72 -33.71 -0.26
C ALA A 371 -4.14 -34.26 -0.05
N VAL A 372 -4.75 -34.05 1.12
CA VAL A 372 -6.06 -34.65 1.48
C VAL A 372 -7.24 -33.88 0.85
N TYR A 373 -7.05 -32.63 0.43
CA TYR A 373 -8.11 -31.84 -0.23
C TYR A 373 -8.49 -32.32 -1.65
N TYR A 374 -7.84 -33.37 -2.18
CA TYR A 374 -8.06 -33.87 -3.55
C TYR A 374 -8.58 -35.32 -3.64
N ARG A 375 -9.19 -35.89 -2.59
CA ARG A 375 -9.92 -37.17 -2.70
C ARG A 375 -11.42 -37.04 -2.57
#